data_AF-X6K5W3-F1
#
_entry.id   AF-X6K5W3-F1
#
_cell.length_a   1.000
_cell.length_b   1.000
_cell.length_c   1.000
_cell.angle_alpha   90.00
_cell.angle_beta   90.00
_cell.angle_gamma   90.00
#
_symmetry.space_group_name_H-M   'P 1'
#
loop_
_entity.id
_entity.type
_entity.pdbx_description
1 polymer ?
#
loop_
_entity_poly.entity_id
_entity_poly.type
_entity_poly.pdbx_seq_one_letter_code
_entity_poly.pdbx_strand_id
1 'polypeptide(L)'
;MGGLNFQAAATAIALVACATGRSLDWWAAQSTIPIDVWSETGGAGDDIRLVLTDGRKAEVQAKRRLRVGADMWEAIMKLARGVHHGDIALGLLAVSSGTSQTIAHGLAEDILRIAAGRTDDLTDTGQAFLQRLLEADLSSTKVCQGLAIQNIAALTSDAADIRAAVNRLESLMTNPADATRAWSVLLADAALLIERRSARDALSIGRLLSEQGLGITLGDMRMPTVAAAALSAWTIENNSKFRIIGVGHALSLADAWIPVSCRVKLPETETETAGLQEAMRRYHGWNDRNVRDAKFIDPLTLGRFYRKAVVVAGPGIGKSTVLKRLAATYAFDNVPVARASLKSVATRMRDRGETFAEAFFQIALGDSPVPSAERLLPGP
;
A
#
# COMPACT_ATOMS: atom_id res chain seq x y z
N MET A 1 -4.68 -7.98 -29.83
CA MET A 1 -4.88 -8.12 -28.37
C MET A 1 -4.48 -9.51 -27.96
N GLY A 2 -3.33 -9.67 -27.32
CA GLY A 2 -2.91 -10.96 -26.74
C GLY A 2 -3.88 -11.40 -25.66
N GLY A 3 -4.10 -12.71 -25.52
CA GLY A 3 -5.06 -13.26 -24.56
C GLY A 3 -4.81 -12.74 -23.14
N LEU A 4 -5.89 -12.36 -22.45
CA LEU A 4 -5.85 -11.88 -21.07
C LEU A 4 -5.17 -12.93 -20.16
N ASN A 5 -4.10 -12.54 -19.46
CA ASN A 5 -3.48 -13.39 -18.43
C ASN A 5 -4.38 -13.37 -17.18
N PHE A 6 -4.87 -14.54 -16.77
CA PHE A 6 -5.78 -14.69 -15.62
C PHE A 6 -5.15 -14.22 -14.30
N GLN A 7 -3.87 -14.52 -14.07
CA GLN A 7 -3.15 -14.06 -12.88
C GLN A 7 -3.04 -12.53 -12.87
N ALA A 8 -2.71 -11.91 -14.01
CA ALA A 8 -2.64 -10.46 -14.12
C ALA A 8 -4.00 -9.80 -13.88
N ALA A 9 -5.09 -10.42 -14.37
CA ALA A 9 -6.44 -9.92 -14.13
C ALA A 9 -6.87 -10.05 -12.66
N ALA A 10 -6.58 -11.18 -12.01
CA ALA A 10 -6.82 -11.35 -10.57
C ALA A 10 -5.98 -10.37 -9.73
N THR A 11 -4.72 -10.14 -10.11
CA THR A 11 -3.85 -9.13 -9.48
C THR A 11 -4.44 -7.74 -9.65
N ALA A 12 -4.89 -7.36 -10.85
CA ALA A 12 -5.52 -6.06 -11.10
C ALA A 12 -6.82 -5.86 -10.29
N ILE A 13 -7.63 -6.91 -10.10
CA ILE A 13 -8.80 -6.86 -9.20
C ILE A 13 -8.36 -6.56 -7.75
N ALA A 14 -7.29 -7.20 -7.27
CA ALA A 14 -6.72 -6.91 -5.95
C ALA A 14 -6.19 -5.47 -5.85
N LEU A 15 -5.54 -4.94 -6.90
CA LEU A 15 -5.11 -3.54 -6.96
C LEU A 15 -6.29 -2.58 -6.84
N VAL A 16 -7.41 -2.85 -7.52
CA VAL A 16 -8.63 -2.04 -7.39
C VAL A 16 -9.18 -2.07 -5.97
N ALA A 17 -9.22 -3.25 -5.33
CA ALA A 17 -9.64 -3.38 -3.94
C ALA A 17 -8.73 -2.58 -2.99
N CYS A 18 -7.42 -2.62 -3.21
CA CYS A 18 -6.43 -1.86 -2.45
C CYS A 18 -6.62 -0.35 -2.63
N ALA A 19 -6.77 0.10 -3.86
CA ALA A 19 -6.95 1.52 -4.18
C ALA A 19 -8.23 2.10 -3.55
N THR A 20 -9.30 1.31 -3.51
CA THR A 20 -10.63 1.71 -3.03
C THR A 20 -10.87 1.38 -1.55
N GLY A 21 -9.94 0.70 -0.88
CA GLY A 21 -10.11 0.28 0.52
C GLY A 21 -11.29 -0.67 0.71
N ARG A 22 -11.58 -1.51 -0.29
CA ARG A 22 -12.71 -2.44 -0.27
C ARG A 22 -12.23 -3.86 0.01
N SER A 23 -13.08 -4.64 0.69
CA SER A 23 -12.81 -6.06 0.88
C SER A 23 -12.81 -6.77 -0.47
N LEU A 24 -11.96 -7.79 -0.57
CA LEU A 24 -12.12 -8.83 -1.58
C LEU A 24 -13.15 -9.82 -1.06
N ASP A 25 -14.09 -10.21 -1.92
CA ASP A 25 -15.13 -11.18 -1.58
C ASP A 25 -14.63 -12.62 -1.84
N TRP A 26 -13.31 -12.82 -1.82
CA TRP A 26 -12.66 -14.10 -2.09
C TRP A 26 -12.72 -15.08 -0.91
N TRP A 27 -12.96 -14.56 0.30
CA TRP A 27 -13.18 -15.35 1.51
C TRP A 27 -14.51 -14.93 2.14
N ALA A 28 -15.54 -15.76 1.97
CA ALA A 28 -16.95 -15.39 2.22
C ALA A 28 -17.27 -14.86 3.63
N ALA A 29 -16.44 -15.14 4.64
CA ALA A 29 -16.72 -14.81 6.04
C ALA A 29 -15.78 -13.75 6.65
N GLN A 30 -14.82 -13.21 5.88
CA GLN A 30 -13.74 -12.42 6.46
C GLN A 30 -13.51 -11.12 5.69
N SER A 31 -13.41 -10.00 6.41
CA SER A 31 -12.95 -8.74 5.81
C SER A 31 -11.50 -8.91 5.37
N THR A 32 -11.25 -8.70 4.07
CA THR A 32 -9.94 -8.84 3.44
C THR A 32 -9.67 -7.60 2.59
N ILE A 33 -9.48 -6.47 3.27
CA ILE A 33 -9.10 -5.20 2.64
C ILE A 33 -7.57 -5.20 2.47
N PRO A 34 -7.05 -5.25 1.23
CA PRO A 34 -5.61 -5.24 1.02
C PRO A 34 -5.04 -3.83 1.15
N ILE A 35 -3.88 -3.71 1.81
CA ILE A 35 -3.07 -2.49 1.88
C ILE A 35 -1.80 -2.56 1.02
N ASP A 36 -1.32 -3.78 0.75
CA ASP A 36 -0.24 -4.07 -0.20
C ASP A 36 -0.61 -5.30 -1.05
N VAL A 37 -0.28 -5.24 -2.33
CA VAL A 37 -0.45 -6.34 -3.30
C VAL A 37 0.90 -6.63 -3.95
N TRP A 38 1.38 -7.86 -3.78
CA TRP A 38 2.64 -8.37 -4.32
C TRP A 38 2.36 -9.46 -5.36
N SER A 39 3.24 -9.56 -6.36
CA SER A 39 3.21 -10.65 -7.35
C SER A 39 4.49 -11.49 -7.30
N GLU A 40 4.40 -12.79 -7.59
CA GLU A 40 5.54 -13.72 -7.73
C GLU A 40 6.45 -13.75 -6.50
N THR A 41 5.87 -14.08 -5.35
CA THR A 41 6.52 -13.95 -4.05
C THR A 41 7.39 -15.15 -3.64
N GLY A 42 7.34 -16.26 -4.37
CA GLY A 42 7.96 -17.53 -3.95
C GLY A 42 7.28 -18.15 -2.73
N GLY A 43 6.12 -17.62 -2.31
CA GLY A 43 5.35 -18.05 -1.15
C GLY A 43 4.50 -19.31 -1.39
N ALA A 44 3.66 -19.63 -0.41
CA ALA A 44 2.73 -20.76 -0.45
C ALA A 44 1.69 -20.66 -1.59
N GLY A 45 1.16 -19.46 -1.88
CA GLY A 45 0.30 -19.20 -3.03
C GLY A 45 1.05 -18.71 -4.26
N ASP A 46 2.29 -18.23 -4.08
CA ASP A 46 3.26 -17.75 -5.08
C ASP A 46 2.82 -16.56 -5.92
N ASP A 47 1.69 -16.69 -6.62
CA ASP A 47 1.24 -15.82 -7.69
C ASP A 47 0.87 -14.42 -7.20
N ILE A 48 0.14 -14.33 -6.08
CA ILE A 48 -0.27 -13.07 -5.44
C ILE A 48 -0.16 -13.19 -3.93
N ARG A 49 0.44 -12.18 -3.28
CA ARG A 49 0.39 -12.00 -1.82
C ARG A 49 -0.27 -10.66 -1.49
N LEU A 50 -1.16 -10.70 -0.50
CA LEU A 50 -1.85 -9.55 0.05
C LEU A 50 -1.40 -9.35 1.50
N VAL A 51 -1.11 -8.11 1.86
CA VAL A 51 -1.09 -7.68 3.26
C VAL A 51 -2.41 -7.00 3.55
N LEU A 52 -3.12 -7.44 4.58
CA LEU A 52 -4.43 -6.92 4.95
C LEU A 52 -4.33 -5.79 5.98
N THR A 53 -5.39 -5.01 6.13
CA THR A 53 -5.48 -3.90 7.10
C THR A 53 -5.23 -4.32 8.55
N ASP A 54 -5.45 -5.59 8.89
CA ASP A 54 -5.24 -6.16 10.23
C ASP A 54 -3.89 -6.88 10.36
N GLY A 55 -2.95 -6.63 9.43
CA GLY A 55 -1.61 -7.21 9.44
C GLY A 55 -1.53 -8.66 8.96
N ARG A 56 -2.66 -9.34 8.73
CA ARG A 56 -2.67 -10.72 8.22
C ARG A 56 -2.12 -10.77 6.79
N LYS A 57 -1.43 -11.86 6.49
CA LYS A 57 -0.96 -12.19 5.14
C LYS A 57 -1.93 -13.18 4.50
N ALA A 58 -2.40 -12.84 3.30
CA ALA A 58 -3.15 -13.76 2.46
C ALA A 58 -2.37 -14.05 1.18
N GLU A 59 -2.39 -15.29 0.71
CA GLU A 59 -1.75 -15.66 -0.56
C GLU A 59 -2.72 -16.39 -1.48
N VAL A 60 -2.57 -16.14 -2.78
CA VAL A 60 -3.45 -16.65 -3.82
C VAL A 60 -2.63 -17.38 -4.86
N GLN A 61 -3.07 -18.60 -5.19
CA GLN A 61 -2.61 -19.34 -6.36
C GLN A 61 -3.70 -19.26 -7.44
N ALA A 62 -3.37 -18.70 -8.60
CA ALA A 62 -4.27 -18.52 -9.73
C ALA A 62 -4.09 -19.65 -10.77
N LYS A 63 -5.13 -20.48 -10.96
CA LYS A 63 -5.11 -21.58 -11.94
C LYS A 63 -6.24 -21.46 -12.96
N ARG A 64 -5.89 -21.65 -14.24
CA ARG A 64 -6.86 -21.70 -15.35
C ARG A 64 -7.24 -23.13 -15.69
N ARG A 65 -8.52 -23.35 -15.99
CA ARG A 65 -9.05 -24.63 -16.50
C ARG A 65 -8.60 -25.85 -15.67
N LEU A 66 -8.54 -25.67 -14.35
CA LEU A 66 -7.99 -26.67 -13.45
C LEU A 66 -8.87 -27.93 -13.46
N ARG A 67 -8.24 -29.10 -13.46
CA ARG A 67 -8.89 -30.42 -13.35
C ARG A 67 -8.34 -31.14 -12.12
N VAL A 68 -9.10 -32.12 -11.64
CA VAL A 68 -8.63 -32.97 -10.55
C VAL A 68 -7.41 -33.73 -11.05
N GLY A 69 -6.28 -33.59 -10.34
CA GLY A 69 -4.99 -34.10 -10.78
C GLY A 69 -3.84 -33.51 -9.97
N ALA A 70 -2.61 -33.83 -10.38
CA ALA A 70 -1.39 -33.43 -9.68
C ALA A 70 -1.31 -31.91 -9.46
N ASP A 71 -1.53 -31.11 -10.50
CA ASP A 71 -1.46 -29.65 -10.43
C ASP A 71 -2.41 -29.04 -9.41
N MET A 72 -3.62 -29.61 -9.28
CA MET A 72 -4.61 -29.15 -8.30
C MET A 72 -4.16 -29.50 -6.89
N TRP A 73 -3.71 -30.74 -6.68
CA TRP A 73 -3.24 -31.20 -5.38
C TRP A 73 -1.99 -30.46 -4.92
N GLU A 74 -1.04 -30.23 -5.81
CA GLU A 74 0.16 -29.46 -5.51
C GLU A 74 -0.20 -28.04 -5.05
N ALA A 75 -1.02 -27.33 -5.83
CA ALA A 75 -1.44 -25.97 -5.54
C ALA A 75 -2.16 -25.86 -4.17
N ILE A 76 -3.15 -26.72 -3.93
CA ILE A 76 -3.96 -26.63 -2.71
C ILE A 76 -3.17 -27.10 -1.48
N MET A 77 -2.32 -28.12 -1.61
CA MET A 77 -1.49 -28.60 -0.50
C MET A 77 -0.37 -27.62 -0.15
N LYS A 78 0.14 -26.85 -1.11
CA LYS A 78 1.11 -25.77 -0.87
C LYS A 78 0.49 -24.67 -0.01
N LEU A 79 -0.72 -24.23 -0.35
CA LEU A 79 -1.50 -23.28 0.46
C LEU A 79 -1.82 -23.85 1.86
N ALA A 80 -2.25 -25.12 1.93
CA ALA A 80 -2.56 -25.79 3.18
C ALA A 80 -1.38 -25.81 4.16
N ARG A 81 -0.18 -26.12 3.66
CA ARG A 81 1.05 -26.06 4.47
C ARG A 81 1.34 -24.66 4.97
N GLY A 82 1.23 -23.65 4.12
CA GLY A 82 1.44 -22.25 4.52
C GLY A 82 0.48 -21.80 5.64
N VAL A 83 -0.80 -22.18 5.56
CA VAL A 83 -1.79 -21.90 6.61
C VAL A 83 -1.48 -22.68 7.89
N HIS A 84 -1.13 -23.96 7.76
CA HIS A 84 -0.83 -24.81 8.90
C HIS A 84 0.39 -24.32 9.70
N HIS A 85 1.48 -23.95 9.03
CA HIS A 85 2.69 -23.43 9.67
C HIS A 85 2.56 -21.98 10.16
N GLY A 86 1.52 -21.26 9.71
CA GLY A 86 1.30 -19.86 10.08
C GLY A 86 2.13 -18.87 9.26
N ASP A 87 2.71 -19.30 8.13
CA ASP A 87 3.40 -18.42 7.18
C ASP A 87 2.41 -17.43 6.52
N ILE A 88 1.18 -17.92 6.31
CA ILE A 88 0.04 -17.15 5.83
C ILE A 88 -1.16 -17.39 6.76
N ALA A 89 -1.98 -16.37 6.94
CA ALA A 89 -3.24 -16.51 7.67
C ALA A 89 -4.34 -17.08 6.75
N LEU A 90 -4.30 -16.70 5.47
CA LEU A 90 -5.32 -17.07 4.48
C LEU A 90 -4.69 -17.57 3.18
N GLY A 91 -5.18 -18.69 2.67
CA GLY A 91 -4.85 -19.23 1.36
C GLY A 91 -6.06 -19.22 0.43
N LEU A 92 -5.85 -18.91 -0.84
CA LEU A 92 -6.88 -18.96 -1.87
C LEU A 92 -6.39 -19.68 -3.11
N LEU A 93 -7.15 -20.68 -3.55
CA LEU A 93 -7.04 -21.20 -4.91
C LEU A 93 -8.03 -20.44 -5.79
N ALA A 94 -7.54 -19.42 -6.49
CA ALA A 94 -8.32 -18.67 -7.45
C ALA A 94 -8.42 -19.46 -8.76
N VAL A 95 -9.62 -19.81 -9.17
CA VAL A 95 -9.86 -20.62 -10.36
C VAL A 95 -10.68 -19.86 -11.40
N SER A 96 -10.44 -20.12 -12.69
CA SER A 96 -11.23 -19.53 -13.77
C SER A 96 -12.53 -20.31 -14.02
N SER A 97 -13.51 -19.71 -14.70
CA SER A 97 -14.79 -20.34 -15.06
C SER A 97 -14.71 -21.63 -15.91
N GLY A 98 -13.57 -21.90 -16.57
CA GLY A 98 -13.33 -23.17 -17.27
C GLY A 98 -12.87 -24.34 -16.38
N THR A 99 -12.86 -24.18 -15.06
CA THR A 99 -12.43 -25.18 -14.08
C THR A 99 -13.56 -26.19 -13.82
N SER A 100 -13.19 -27.43 -13.47
CA SER A 100 -14.16 -28.48 -13.12
C SER A 100 -15.07 -28.05 -11.95
N GLN A 101 -16.38 -28.32 -12.05
CA GLN A 101 -17.35 -28.09 -10.97
C GLN A 101 -17.04 -28.91 -9.71
N THR A 102 -16.41 -30.07 -9.87
CA THR A 102 -15.92 -30.87 -8.73
C THR A 102 -14.93 -30.08 -7.87
N ILE A 103 -14.16 -29.16 -8.45
CA ILE A 103 -13.22 -28.30 -7.72
C ILE A 103 -13.91 -26.99 -7.33
N ALA A 104 -14.47 -26.28 -8.33
CA ALA A 104 -14.96 -24.92 -8.17
C ALA A 104 -16.15 -24.81 -7.20
N HIS A 105 -16.94 -25.89 -7.06
CA HIS A 105 -18.08 -25.95 -6.16
C HIS A 105 -17.93 -27.10 -5.15
N GLY A 106 -17.72 -28.34 -5.61
CA GLY A 106 -17.68 -29.52 -4.73
C GLY A 106 -16.61 -29.42 -3.62
N LEU A 107 -15.34 -29.35 -4.02
CA LEU A 107 -14.23 -29.23 -3.06
C LEU A 107 -14.30 -27.91 -2.26
N ALA A 108 -14.77 -26.83 -2.88
CA ALA A 108 -14.95 -25.54 -2.20
C ALA A 108 -15.93 -25.66 -1.02
N GLU A 109 -17.07 -26.33 -1.21
CA GLU A 109 -18.03 -26.59 -0.13
C GLU A 109 -17.50 -27.59 0.91
N ASP A 110 -16.81 -28.64 0.46
CA ASP A 110 -16.20 -29.63 1.36
C ASP A 110 -15.20 -28.98 2.31
N ILE A 111 -14.39 -28.02 1.84
CA ILE A 111 -13.47 -27.24 2.69
C ILE A 111 -14.23 -26.48 3.77
N LEU A 112 -15.36 -25.84 3.45
CA LEU A 112 -16.17 -25.14 4.45
C LEU A 112 -16.77 -26.09 5.48
N ARG A 113 -17.18 -27.30 5.07
CA ARG A 113 -17.67 -28.34 5.99
C ARG A 113 -16.56 -28.81 6.94
N ILE A 114 -15.37 -29.10 6.41
CA ILE A 114 -14.20 -29.51 7.22
C ILE A 114 -13.78 -28.39 8.18
N ALA A 115 -13.84 -27.12 7.76
CA ALA A 115 -13.57 -25.96 8.60
C ALA A 115 -14.52 -25.88 9.81
N ALA A 116 -15.77 -26.32 9.64
CA ALA A 116 -16.78 -26.42 10.70
C ALA A 116 -16.67 -27.71 11.54
N GLY A 117 -15.65 -28.54 11.30
CA GLY A 117 -15.45 -29.82 11.99
C GLY A 117 -16.35 -30.95 11.49
N ARG A 118 -17.02 -30.76 10.34
CA ARG A 118 -17.87 -31.78 9.71
C ARG A 118 -17.11 -32.57 8.66
N THR A 119 -17.22 -33.88 8.74
CA THR A 119 -16.59 -34.82 7.80
C THR A 119 -17.60 -35.80 7.18
N ASP A 120 -18.89 -35.59 7.45
CA ASP A 120 -20.01 -36.30 6.84
C ASP A 120 -20.32 -35.75 5.44
N ASP A 121 -20.83 -36.63 4.55
CA ASP A 121 -21.28 -36.30 3.19
C ASP A 121 -20.28 -35.50 2.33
N LEU A 122 -18.97 -35.68 2.58
CA LEU A 122 -17.91 -35.12 1.74
C LEU A 122 -17.89 -35.83 0.38
N THR A 123 -17.66 -35.07 -0.69
CA THR A 123 -17.43 -35.68 -2.01
C THR A 123 -16.17 -36.54 -2.01
N ASP A 124 -16.01 -37.44 -2.99
CA ASP A 124 -14.79 -38.23 -3.15
C ASP A 124 -13.52 -37.35 -3.18
N THR A 125 -13.63 -36.15 -3.77
CA THR A 125 -12.52 -35.20 -3.82
C THR A 125 -12.27 -34.56 -2.45
N GLY A 126 -13.32 -34.23 -1.69
CA GLY A 126 -13.20 -33.74 -0.32
C GLY A 126 -12.59 -34.77 0.63
N GLN A 127 -13.01 -36.03 0.55
CA GLN A 127 -12.43 -37.14 1.33
C GLN A 127 -10.95 -37.33 0.98
N ALA A 128 -10.62 -37.31 -0.30
CA ALA A 128 -9.25 -37.42 -0.79
C ALA A 128 -8.37 -36.23 -0.35
N PHE A 129 -8.94 -35.03 -0.22
CA PHE A 129 -8.24 -33.87 0.32
C PHE A 129 -7.99 -34.03 1.82
N LEU A 130 -9.02 -34.40 2.60
CA LEU A 130 -8.90 -34.64 4.03
C LEU A 130 -7.84 -35.70 4.34
N GLN A 131 -7.84 -36.81 3.60
CA GLN A 131 -6.84 -37.87 3.75
C GLN A 131 -5.42 -37.33 3.50
N ARG A 132 -5.21 -36.51 2.46
CA ARG A 132 -3.90 -35.90 2.19
C ARG A 132 -3.43 -34.95 3.29
N LEU A 133 -4.36 -34.23 3.93
CA LEU A 133 -4.03 -33.39 5.08
C LEU A 133 -3.56 -34.25 6.26
N LEU A 134 -4.28 -35.34 6.55
CA LEU A 134 -3.94 -36.26 7.63
C LEU A 134 -2.59 -36.98 7.38
N GLU A 135 -2.35 -37.46 6.16
CA GLU A 135 -1.09 -38.09 5.76
C GLU A 135 0.10 -37.14 5.84
N ALA A 136 -0.14 -35.83 5.65
CA ALA A 136 0.87 -34.79 5.75
C ALA A 136 0.99 -34.17 7.17
N ASP A 137 0.30 -34.75 8.17
CA ASP A 137 0.24 -34.25 9.56
C ASP A 137 -0.23 -32.78 9.67
N LEU A 138 -1.15 -32.38 8.78
CA LEU A 138 -1.72 -31.04 8.77
C LEU A 138 -3.07 -31.04 9.48
N SER A 139 -3.24 -30.13 10.44
CA SER A 139 -4.52 -29.91 11.12
C SER A 139 -5.60 -29.48 10.11
N SER A 140 -6.52 -30.39 9.80
CA SER A 140 -7.57 -30.20 8.80
C SER A 140 -8.47 -29.01 9.13
N THR A 141 -8.93 -28.88 10.37
CA THR A 141 -9.77 -27.77 10.82
C THR A 141 -9.05 -26.43 10.69
N LYS A 142 -7.81 -26.32 11.18
CA LYS A 142 -7.02 -25.08 11.09
C LYS A 142 -6.79 -24.67 9.64
N VAL A 143 -6.40 -25.63 8.79
CA VAL A 143 -6.16 -25.40 7.37
C VAL A 143 -7.43 -24.91 6.68
N CYS A 144 -8.54 -25.63 6.85
CA CYS A 144 -9.79 -25.33 6.17
C CYS A 144 -10.45 -24.02 6.65
N GLN A 145 -10.18 -23.57 7.88
CA GLN A 145 -10.60 -22.23 8.35
C GLN A 145 -9.87 -21.09 7.63
N GLY A 146 -8.63 -21.32 7.18
CA GLY A 146 -7.82 -20.34 6.47
C GLY A 146 -7.80 -20.52 4.95
N LEU A 147 -8.38 -21.59 4.41
CA LEU A 147 -8.29 -21.94 2.99
C LEU A 147 -9.63 -21.74 2.28
N ALA A 148 -9.59 -21.21 1.05
CA ALA A 148 -10.75 -21.10 0.19
C ALA A 148 -10.43 -21.46 -1.27
N ILE A 149 -11.47 -21.83 -2.03
CA ILE A 149 -11.44 -21.94 -3.48
C ILE A 149 -12.49 -20.96 -4.01
N GLN A 150 -12.10 -20.04 -4.89
CA GLN A 150 -13.02 -19.05 -5.45
C GLN A 150 -12.91 -19.05 -6.96
N ASN A 151 -14.07 -19.11 -7.63
CA ASN A 151 -14.13 -18.81 -9.05
C ASN A 151 -14.06 -17.29 -9.26
N ILE A 152 -13.05 -16.85 -10.01
CA ILE A 152 -12.90 -15.45 -10.42
C ILE A 152 -13.22 -15.35 -11.92
N ALA A 153 -14.30 -14.64 -12.23
CA ALA A 153 -14.77 -14.30 -13.56
C ALA A 153 -13.91 -13.18 -14.18
N ALA A 154 -12.66 -13.54 -14.49
CA ALA A 154 -11.66 -12.66 -15.06
C ALA A 154 -11.08 -13.22 -16.38
N LEU A 155 -11.95 -13.72 -17.26
CA LEU A 155 -11.61 -14.09 -18.63
C LEU A 155 -12.41 -13.24 -19.63
N THR A 156 -11.97 -13.16 -20.89
CA THR A 156 -12.73 -12.42 -21.92
C THR A 156 -14.14 -12.99 -22.13
N SER A 157 -14.30 -14.31 -21.99
CA SER A 157 -15.59 -15.01 -22.08
C SER A 157 -16.47 -14.85 -20.84
N ASP A 158 -15.88 -14.45 -19.71
CA ASP A 158 -16.56 -14.32 -18.42
C ASP A 158 -15.85 -13.27 -17.58
N ALA A 159 -16.39 -12.04 -17.62
CA ALA A 159 -15.75 -10.82 -17.15
C ALA A 159 -16.56 -10.13 -16.02
N ALA A 160 -17.34 -10.89 -15.24
CA ALA A 160 -18.19 -10.33 -14.20
C ALA A 160 -17.38 -9.58 -13.13
N ASP A 161 -16.27 -10.16 -12.67
CA ASP A 161 -15.40 -9.52 -11.67
C ASP A 161 -14.63 -8.36 -12.27
N ILE A 162 -14.29 -8.42 -13.56
CA ILE A 162 -13.70 -7.28 -14.28
C ILE A 162 -14.68 -6.11 -14.31
N ARG A 163 -15.95 -6.35 -14.66
CA ARG A 163 -16.99 -5.30 -14.66
C ARG A 163 -17.19 -4.74 -13.26
N ALA A 164 -17.22 -5.58 -12.23
CA ALA A 164 -17.31 -5.12 -10.85
C ALA A 164 -16.11 -4.24 -10.46
N ALA A 165 -14.89 -4.61 -10.86
CA ALA A 165 -13.69 -3.82 -10.64
C ALA A 165 -13.72 -2.47 -11.39
N VAL A 166 -14.17 -2.46 -12.66
CA VAL A 166 -14.36 -1.22 -13.44
C VAL A 166 -15.38 -0.30 -12.77
N ASN A 167 -16.52 -0.83 -12.33
CA ASN A 167 -17.54 -0.04 -11.61
C ASN A 167 -16.98 0.54 -10.31
N ARG A 168 -16.10 -0.18 -9.59
CA ARG A 168 -15.41 0.36 -8.41
C ARG A 168 -14.49 1.53 -8.81
N LEU A 169 -13.79 1.43 -9.93
CA LEU A 169 -12.93 2.51 -10.45
C LEU A 169 -13.72 3.76 -10.87
N GLU A 170 -14.95 3.62 -11.36
CA GLU A 170 -15.80 4.79 -11.70
C GLU A 170 -15.93 5.75 -10.52
N SER A 171 -16.07 5.20 -9.29
CA SER A 171 -16.16 5.99 -8.07
C SER A 171 -14.84 6.63 -7.62
N LEU A 172 -13.70 6.17 -8.17
CA LEU A 172 -12.37 6.69 -7.88
C LEU A 172 -11.96 7.80 -8.86
N MET A 173 -12.49 7.79 -10.09
CA MET A 173 -12.08 8.72 -11.15
C MET A 173 -12.83 10.06 -11.07
N THR A 174 -12.15 11.16 -11.42
CA THR A 174 -12.79 12.47 -11.61
C THR A 174 -13.81 12.41 -12.75
N ASN A 175 -13.50 11.69 -13.82
CA ASN A 175 -14.40 11.39 -14.92
C ASN A 175 -14.69 9.88 -14.93
N PRO A 176 -15.94 9.44 -14.62
CA PRO A 176 -16.29 8.02 -14.61
C PRO A 176 -15.97 7.28 -15.93
N ALA A 177 -16.01 7.97 -17.07
CA ALA A 177 -15.67 7.38 -18.37
C ALA A 177 -14.23 6.88 -18.47
N ASP A 178 -13.32 7.39 -17.62
CA ASP A 178 -11.93 6.96 -17.57
C ASP A 178 -11.73 5.61 -16.87
N ALA A 179 -12.74 5.04 -16.21
CA ALA A 179 -12.62 3.81 -15.43
C ALA A 179 -12.11 2.60 -16.24
N THR A 180 -12.53 2.47 -17.51
CA THR A 180 -12.05 1.40 -18.41
C THR A 180 -10.57 1.58 -18.77
N ARG A 181 -10.13 2.84 -18.92
CA ARG A 181 -8.72 3.17 -19.17
C ARG A 181 -7.89 2.93 -17.91
N ALA A 182 -8.38 3.31 -16.73
CA ALA A 182 -7.77 3.00 -15.45
C ALA A 182 -7.60 1.49 -15.24
N TRP A 183 -8.62 0.70 -15.55
CA TRP A 183 -8.52 -0.77 -15.54
C TRP A 183 -7.41 -1.29 -16.46
N SER A 184 -7.34 -0.76 -17.69
CA SER A 184 -6.31 -1.16 -18.66
C SER A 184 -4.90 -0.83 -18.18
N VAL A 185 -4.72 0.31 -17.51
CA VAL A 185 -3.46 0.70 -16.86
C VAL A 185 -3.10 -0.26 -15.73
N LEU A 186 -4.05 -0.57 -14.83
CA LEU A 186 -3.80 -1.50 -13.72
C LEU A 186 -3.54 -2.93 -14.18
N LEU A 187 -4.19 -3.37 -15.26
CA LEU A 187 -3.96 -4.68 -15.86
C LEU A 187 -2.57 -4.77 -16.50
N ALA A 188 -2.13 -3.71 -17.19
CA ALA A 188 -0.78 -3.65 -17.73
C ALA A 188 0.28 -3.59 -16.61
N ASP A 189 0.02 -2.81 -15.56
CA ASP A 189 0.89 -2.75 -14.39
C ASP A 189 0.97 -4.09 -13.67
N ALA A 190 -0.15 -4.80 -13.48
CA ALA A 190 -0.17 -6.15 -12.91
C ALA A 190 0.75 -7.13 -13.68
N ALA A 191 0.77 -7.06 -15.01
CA ALA A 191 1.71 -7.86 -15.80
C ALA A 191 3.18 -7.48 -15.52
N LEU A 192 3.48 -6.19 -15.35
CA LEU A 192 4.82 -5.72 -14.95
C LEU A 192 5.18 -6.13 -13.52
N LEU A 193 4.22 -6.17 -12.59
CA LEU A 193 4.45 -6.61 -11.21
C LEU A 193 4.88 -8.07 -11.16
N ILE A 194 4.23 -8.92 -11.96
CA ILE A 194 4.58 -10.33 -12.13
C ILE A 194 6.00 -10.45 -12.66
N GLU A 195 6.33 -9.75 -13.76
CA GLU A 195 7.68 -9.80 -14.35
C GLU A 195 8.77 -9.34 -13.35
N ARG A 196 8.49 -8.28 -12.60
CA ARG A 196 9.47 -7.64 -11.69
C ARG A 196 9.47 -8.18 -10.27
N ARG A 197 8.54 -9.07 -9.93
CA ARG A 197 8.31 -9.59 -8.57
C ARG A 197 8.20 -8.47 -7.53
N SER A 198 7.31 -7.52 -7.82
CA SER A 198 7.20 -6.26 -7.07
C SER A 198 5.80 -6.04 -6.51
N ALA A 199 5.62 -4.92 -5.81
CA ALA A 199 4.41 -4.61 -5.07
C ALA A 199 3.79 -3.26 -5.45
N ARG A 200 2.52 -3.12 -5.07
CA ARG A 200 1.76 -1.87 -5.07
C ARG A 200 0.99 -1.72 -3.77
N ASP A 201 0.98 -0.48 -3.29
CA ASP A 201 0.08 0.05 -2.28
C ASP A 201 -0.86 1.08 -2.93
N ALA A 202 -1.82 1.60 -2.17
CA ALA A 202 -2.76 2.62 -2.66
C ALA A 202 -2.06 3.91 -3.15
N LEU A 203 -0.93 4.28 -2.54
CA LEU A 203 -0.16 5.49 -2.90
C LEU A 203 0.45 5.36 -4.29
N SER A 204 1.16 4.24 -4.52
CA SER A 204 1.80 3.94 -5.80
C SER A 204 0.78 3.70 -6.91
N ILE A 205 -0.40 3.13 -6.59
CA ILE A 205 -1.53 3.03 -7.53
C ILE A 205 -2.03 4.43 -7.90
N GLY A 206 -2.28 5.30 -6.92
CA GLY A 206 -2.72 6.67 -7.18
C GLY A 206 -1.72 7.46 -8.03
N ARG A 207 -0.43 7.31 -7.76
CA ARG A 207 0.65 7.90 -8.56
C ARG A 207 0.65 7.36 -9.99
N LEU A 208 0.58 6.04 -10.18
CA LEU A 208 0.51 5.41 -11.50
C LEU A 208 -0.65 5.96 -12.34
N LEU A 209 -1.84 6.07 -11.75
CA LEU A 209 -3.02 6.61 -12.46
C LEU A 209 -2.81 8.09 -12.82
N SER A 210 -2.26 8.88 -11.90
CA SER A 210 -1.97 10.30 -12.12
C SER A 210 -0.91 10.51 -13.22
N GLU A 211 0.14 9.69 -13.26
CA GLU A 211 1.18 9.70 -14.30
C GLU A 211 0.61 9.38 -15.70
N GLN A 212 -0.47 8.60 -15.76
CA GLN A 212 -1.22 8.35 -16.99
C GLN A 212 -2.24 9.45 -17.32
N GLY A 213 -2.29 10.53 -16.52
CA GLY A 213 -3.23 11.63 -16.69
C GLY A 213 -4.67 11.26 -16.31
N LEU A 214 -4.86 10.26 -15.45
CA LEU A 214 -6.18 9.86 -14.94
C LEU A 214 -6.41 10.55 -13.58
N GLY A 215 -7.38 11.46 -13.53
CA GLY A 215 -7.71 12.22 -12.33
C GLY A 215 -8.41 11.36 -11.27
N ILE A 216 -8.04 11.54 -10.01
CA ILE A 216 -8.69 10.91 -8.84
C ILE A 216 -9.69 11.91 -8.24
N THR A 217 -10.92 11.46 -8.01
CA THR A 217 -11.95 12.31 -7.37
C THR A 217 -11.65 12.49 -5.88
N LEU A 218 -11.89 13.69 -5.35
CA LEU A 218 -11.69 14.03 -3.93
C LEU A 218 -13.00 13.88 -3.12
N GLY A 219 -13.73 12.78 -3.36
CA GLY A 219 -15.06 12.54 -2.80
C GLY A 219 -15.06 11.71 -1.51
N ASP A 220 -14.83 10.40 -1.61
CA ASP A 220 -14.90 9.47 -0.48
C ASP A 220 -13.52 9.27 0.17
N MET A 221 -13.24 10.02 1.24
CA MET A 221 -11.98 9.95 2.00
C MET A 221 -11.75 8.61 2.72
N ARG A 222 -12.71 7.66 2.68
CA ARG A 222 -12.48 6.29 3.16
C ARG A 222 -11.66 5.46 2.17
N MET A 223 -11.60 5.88 0.91
CA MET A 223 -10.74 5.25 -0.08
C MET A 223 -9.30 5.73 0.12
N PRO A 224 -8.32 4.83 0.36
CA PRO A 224 -6.95 5.22 0.66
C PRO A 224 -6.30 6.09 -0.42
N THR A 225 -6.58 5.80 -1.70
CA THR A 225 -6.07 6.57 -2.83
C THR A 225 -6.63 8.00 -2.86
N VAL A 226 -7.91 8.16 -2.50
CA VAL A 226 -8.57 9.47 -2.43
C VAL A 226 -8.01 10.28 -1.27
N ALA A 227 -7.86 9.68 -0.09
CA ALA A 227 -7.28 10.34 1.07
C ALA A 227 -5.84 10.83 0.79
N ALA A 228 -5.03 10.00 0.13
CA ALA A 228 -3.69 10.35 -0.29
C ALA A 228 -3.68 11.51 -1.29
N ALA A 229 -4.50 11.43 -2.34
CA ALA A 229 -4.62 12.49 -3.35
C ALA A 229 -5.11 13.82 -2.74
N ALA A 230 -6.07 13.75 -1.80
CA ALA A 230 -6.59 14.92 -1.10
C ALA A 230 -5.54 15.59 -0.22
N LEU A 231 -4.78 14.80 0.54
CA LEU A 231 -3.68 15.31 1.37
C LEU A 231 -2.56 15.91 0.50
N SER A 232 -2.23 15.27 -0.62
CA SER A 232 -1.27 15.79 -1.59
C SER A 232 -1.73 17.14 -2.17
N ALA A 233 -2.98 17.22 -2.64
CA ALA A 233 -3.55 18.45 -3.18
C ALA A 233 -3.54 19.59 -2.16
N TRP A 234 -4.00 19.32 -0.93
CA TRP A 234 -3.97 20.28 0.18
C TRP A 234 -2.55 20.72 0.53
N THR A 235 -1.59 19.79 0.51
CA THR A 235 -0.18 20.10 0.77
C THR A 235 0.39 21.04 -0.29
N ILE A 236 0.10 20.78 -1.57
CA ILE A 236 0.54 21.66 -2.67
C ILE A 236 -0.06 23.05 -2.49
N GLU A 237 -1.36 23.16 -2.21
CA GLU A 237 -2.02 24.45 -2.01
C GLU A 237 -1.37 25.27 -0.88
N ASN A 238 -1.11 24.64 0.26
CA ASN A 238 -0.57 25.31 1.44
C ASN A 238 0.94 25.56 1.40
N ASN A 239 1.67 24.91 0.50
CA ASN A 239 3.13 24.97 0.45
C ASN A 239 3.70 25.40 -0.91
N SER A 240 2.88 25.74 -1.91
CA SER A 240 3.32 26.23 -3.22
C SER A 240 3.61 27.72 -3.29
N LYS A 241 3.25 28.50 -2.25
CA LYS A 241 3.39 29.96 -2.25
C LYS A 241 4.11 30.50 -1.00
N PHE A 242 4.74 31.66 -1.17
CA PHE A 242 5.35 32.45 -0.09
C PHE A 242 5.03 33.94 -0.24
N ARG A 243 5.19 34.71 0.85
CA ARG A 243 4.96 36.15 0.87
C ARG A 243 6.24 36.87 1.24
N ILE A 244 6.53 37.96 0.54
CA ILE A 244 7.60 38.90 0.87
C ILE A 244 6.94 40.16 1.42
N ILE A 245 7.45 40.69 2.52
CA ILE A 245 6.96 41.96 3.10
C ILE A 245 7.16 43.06 2.06
N GLY A 246 6.10 43.82 1.76
CA GLY A 246 6.10 44.86 0.73
C GLY A 246 5.65 44.41 -0.65
N VAL A 247 5.49 43.11 -0.90
CA VAL A 247 4.86 42.58 -2.12
C VAL A 247 3.39 42.27 -1.82
N GLY A 248 2.47 42.96 -2.49
CA GLY A 248 1.02 42.88 -2.23
C GLY A 248 0.35 41.56 -2.60
N HIS A 249 1.08 40.60 -3.15
CA HIS A 249 0.57 39.27 -3.54
C HIS A 249 1.55 38.16 -3.14
N ALA A 250 1.06 36.93 -3.07
CA ALA A 250 1.90 35.76 -2.79
C ALA A 250 2.63 35.32 -4.07
N LEU A 251 3.90 34.97 -3.93
CA LEU A 251 4.76 34.48 -5.01
C LEU A 251 4.74 32.94 -5.05
N SER A 252 4.79 32.41 -6.27
CA SER A 252 4.91 30.97 -6.54
C SER A 252 6.31 30.47 -6.22
N LEU A 253 6.41 29.35 -5.48
CA LEU A 253 7.67 28.64 -5.25
C LEU A 253 8.15 27.85 -6.46
N ALA A 254 7.30 27.67 -7.49
CA ALA A 254 7.74 27.10 -8.76
C ALA A 254 8.53 28.14 -9.56
N ASP A 255 8.05 29.38 -9.58
CA ASP A 255 8.57 30.43 -10.49
C ASP A 255 9.60 31.34 -9.82
N ALA A 256 9.39 31.71 -8.55
CA ALA A 256 10.24 32.64 -7.82
C ALA A 256 11.27 31.93 -6.92
N TRP A 257 11.75 30.74 -7.35
CA TRP A 257 12.73 29.96 -6.60
C TRP A 257 14.16 30.36 -6.93
N ILE A 258 14.94 30.61 -5.88
CA ILE A 258 16.39 30.74 -5.97
C ILE A 258 17.02 29.39 -5.60
N PRO A 259 17.75 28.71 -6.50
CA PRO A 259 18.48 27.49 -6.21
C PRO A 259 19.37 27.61 -4.98
N VAL A 260 19.19 26.69 -4.02
CA VAL A 260 20.08 26.55 -2.85
C VAL A 260 20.63 25.14 -2.82
N SER A 261 21.84 24.98 -2.30
CA SER A 261 22.47 23.68 -2.11
C SER A 261 22.56 23.34 -0.62
N CYS A 262 22.42 22.06 -0.30
CA CYS A 262 22.63 21.56 1.06
C CYS A 262 23.99 20.87 1.16
N ARG A 263 24.79 21.30 2.14
CA ARG A 263 25.99 20.55 2.54
C ARG A 263 25.56 19.34 3.35
N VAL A 264 25.91 18.14 2.88
CA VAL A 264 25.68 16.90 3.60
C VAL A 264 26.82 16.66 4.57
N LYS A 265 26.46 16.35 5.81
CA LYS A 265 27.37 15.76 6.77
C LYS A 265 26.76 14.45 7.24
N LEU A 266 27.38 13.34 6.87
CA LEU A 266 27.03 12.04 7.42
C LEU A 266 27.52 11.99 8.87
N PRO A 267 26.79 11.32 9.78
CA PRO A 267 27.34 11.03 11.09
C PRO A 267 28.66 10.27 10.91
N GLU A 268 29.74 10.79 11.51
CA GLU A 268 30.93 9.98 11.79
C GLU A 268 30.44 8.81 12.65
N THR A 269 30.87 7.58 12.32
CA THR A 269 30.48 6.29 12.94
C THR A 269 29.92 6.47 14.35
N GLU A 270 28.62 6.21 14.52
CA GLU A 270 27.89 6.45 15.77
C GLU A 270 28.54 5.68 16.93
N THR A 271 29.24 6.37 17.82
CA THR A 271 29.37 5.90 19.20
C THR A 271 28.05 6.19 19.90
N GLU A 272 27.30 5.12 20.21
CA GLU A 272 25.93 5.09 20.77
C GLU A 272 25.72 5.76 22.15
N THR A 273 26.65 6.56 22.67
CA THR A 273 26.61 7.02 24.08
C THR A 273 26.91 8.51 24.27
N ALA A 274 26.46 9.37 23.35
CA ALA A 274 26.46 10.81 23.59
C ALA A 274 25.15 11.24 24.27
N GLY A 275 25.21 11.60 25.55
CA GLY A 275 24.06 12.18 26.26
C GLY A 275 23.51 13.44 25.57
N LEU A 276 22.25 13.79 25.81
CA LEU A 276 21.53 14.90 25.13
C LEU A 276 22.33 16.22 25.09
N GLN A 277 23.03 16.57 26.17
CA GLN A 277 23.86 17.77 26.25
C GLN A 277 25.02 17.76 25.25
N GLU A 278 25.64 16.61 25.03
CA GLU A 278 26.75 16.45 24.10
C GLU A 278 26.25 16.52 22.65
N ALA A 279 25.08 15.95 22.37
CA ALA A 279 24.40 16.13 21.09
C ALA A 279 24.06 17.61 20.82
N MET A 280 23.60 18.35 21.84
CA MET A 280 23.33 19.79 21.74
C MET A 280 24.61 20.61 21.52
N ARG A 281 25.71 20.30 22.20
CA ARG A 281 27.01 20.98 21.96
C ARG A 281 27.48 20.79 20.53
N ARG A 282 27.40 19.56 19.99
CA ARG A 282 27.74 19.27 18.59
C ARG A 282 26.85 20.04 17.62
N TYR A 283 25.56 20.16 17.93
CA TYR A 283 24.61 20.96 17.15
C TYR A 283 25.01 22.44 17.09
N HIS A 284 25.45 23.01 18.22
CA HIS A 284 25.87 24.42 18.28
C HIS A 284 27.26 24.68 17.66
N GLY A 285 28.15 23.68 17.63
CA GLY A 285 29.51 23.78 17.03
C GLY A 285 29.57 23.62 15.50
N TRP A 286 28.46 23.77 14.78
CA TRP A 286 28.37 23.52 13.33
C TRP A 286 29.17 24.52 12.47
N ASN A 287 29.39 25.73 12.95
CA ASN A 287 30.04 26.80 12.17
C ASN A 287 31.55 26.59 11.94
N ASP A 288 32.24 25.81 12.77
CA ASP A 288 33.71 25.80 12.84
C ASP A 288 34.41 24.75 11.95
N ARG A 289 33.70 24.03 11.07
CA ARG A 289 34.30 22.87 10.34
C ARG A 289 34.59 23.12 8.86
N ASN A 290 35.86 22.86 8.50
CA ASN A 290 36.53 23.01 7.19
C ASN A 290 35.66 22.58 5.98
N VAL A 291 35.70 23.39 4.93
CA VAL A 291 34.82 23.35 3.75
C VAL A 291 35.34 22.46 2.61
N ARG A 292 36.61 22.01 2.68
CA ARG A 292 37.33 21.46 1.52
C ARG A 292 36.78 20.13 0.95
N ASP A 293 36.12 19.28 1.76
CA ASP A 293 35.60 17.96 1.32
C ASP A 293 34.07 17.83 1.43
N ALA A 294 33.35 18.96 1.43
CA ALA A 294 31.91 18.99 1.59
C ALA A 294 31.17 18.40 0.38
N LYS A 295 30.38 17.33 0.58
CA LYS A 295 29.41 16.86 -0.42
C LYS A 295 28.19 17.78 -0.43
N PHE A 296 27.83 18.27 -1.60
CA PHE A 296 26.62 19.07 -1.79
C PHE A 296 25.55 18.24 -2.50
N ILE A 297 24.31 18.42 -2.07
CA ILE A 297 23.13 17.83 -2.71
C ILE A 297 22.08 18.89 -2.97
N ASP A 298 21.19 18.59 -3.91
CA ASP A 298 19.94 19.31 -4.07
C ASP A 298 19.05 19.05 -2.83
N PRO A 299 18.63 20.08 -2.08
CA PRO A 299 17.72 19.92 -0.94
C PRO A 299 16.44 19.17 -1.26
N LEU A 300 15.93 19.23 -2.50
CA LEU A 300 14.70 18.54 -2.90
C LEU A 300 14.83 17.01 -2.88
N THR A 301 16.07 16.51 -2.84
CA THR A 301 16.37 15.08 -2.77
C THR A 301 16.51 14.54 -1.34
N LEU A 302 16.49 15.42 -0.31
CA LEU A 302 16.79 15.05 1.08
C LEU A 302 15.95 13.86 1.58
N GLY A 303 14.63 13.94 1.49
CA GLY A 303 13.73 12.87 1.95
C GLY A 303 13.65 11.64 1.03
N ARG A 304 14.24 11.68 -0.17
CA ARG A 304 14.33 10.53 -1.07
C ARG A 304 15.52 9.62 -0.74
N PHE A 305 16.63 10.20 -0.30
CA PHE A 305 17.86 9.46 0.00
C PHE A 305 18.17 9.33 1.49
N TYR A 306 17.65 10.23 2.32
CA TYR A 306 17.90 10.23 3.77
C TYR A 306 16.60 10.03 4.54
N ARG A 307 16.49 8.89 5.23
CA ARG A 307 15.31 8.55 6.04
C ARG A 307 15.13 9.49 7.24
N LYS A 308 16.23 9.99 7.80
CA LYS A 308 16.26 10.95 8.91
C LYS A 308 17.28 12.02 8.59
N ALA A 309 16.85 13.28 8.51
CA ALA A 309 17.72 14.41 8.21
C ALA A 309 17.35 15.61 9.06
N VAL A 310 18.35 16.39 9.46
CA VAL A 310 18.20 17.67 10.17
C VAL A 310 18.79 18.77 9.30
N VAL A 311 17.97 19.74 8.90
CA VAL A 311 18.40 20.87 8.08
C VAL A 311 18.78 22.03 9.01
N VAL A 312 20.06 22.40 9.00
CA VAL A 312 20.61 23.49 9.81
C VAL A 312 21.02 24.66 8.91
N ALA A 313 20.59 25.86 9.24
CA ALA A 313 21.01 27.11 8.59
C ALA A 313 20.75 28.32 9.50
N GLY A 314 21.38 29.45 9.20
CA GLY A 314 21.15 30.72 9.89
C GLY A 314 19.70 31.23 9.81
N PRO A 315 19.30 32.18 10.68
CA PRO A 315 18.01 32.87 10.56
C PRO A 315 17.84 33.50 9.18
N GLY A 316 16.63 33.45 8.62
CA GLY A 316 16.33 34.11 7.33
C GLY A 316 16.87 33.44 6.06
N ILE A 317 17.77 32.44 6.14
CA ILE A 317 18.37 31.75 4.96
C ILE A 317 17.37 30.93 4.13
N GLY A 318 16.11 30.79 4.59
CA GLY A 318 15.06 30.12 3.81
C GLY A 318 14.85 28.65 4.16
N LYS A 319 15.26 28.17 5.35
CA LYS A 319 14.96 26.80 5.83
C LYS A 319 13.49 26.42 5.66
N SER A 320 12.60 27.27 6.13
CA SER A 320 11.16 27.06 6.03
C SER A 320 10.67 27.07 4.59
N THR A 321 11.29 27.88 3.73
CA THR A 321 11.00 27.95 2.29
C THR A 321 11.42 26.67 1.57
N VAL A 322 12.61 26.15 1.88
CA VAL A 322 13.09 24.84 1.39
C VAL A 322 12.13 23.73 1.80
N LEU A 323 11.73 23.68 3.08
CA LEU A 323 10.80 22.65 3.57
C LEU A 323 9.40 22.76 2.93
N LYS A 324 8.91 23.97 2.67
CA LYS A 324 7.67 24.18 1.91
C LYS A 324 7.80 23.64 0.48
N ARG A 325 8.89 23.96 -0.21
CA ARG A 325 9.12 23.48 -1.56
C ARG A 325 9.25 21.96 -1.60
N LEU A 326 9.97 21.36 -0.65
CA LEU A 326 10.09 19.91 -0.51
C LEU A 326 8.72 19.25 -0.33
N ALA A 327 7.88 19.80 0.55
CA ALA A 327 6.54 19.30 0.78
C ALA A 327 5.68 19.36 -0.49
N ALA A 328 5.72 20.49 -1.22
CA ALA A 328 5.00 20.65 -2.47
C ALA A 328 5.51 19.70 -3.57
N THR A 329 6.84 19.49 -3.67
CA THR A 329 7.44 18.57 -4.64
C THR A 329 7.03 17.12 -4.36
N TYR A 330 7.09 16.66 -3.12
CA TYR A 330 6.70 15.28 -2.79
C TYR A 330 5.20 15.05 -2.94
N ALA A 331 4.39 16.03 -2.55
CA ALA A 331 2.96 15.98 -2.79
C ALA A 331 2.60 15.98 -4.28
N PHE A 332 3.39 16.66 -5.13
CA PHE A 332 3.23 16.59 -6.59
C PHE A 332 3.47 15.17 -7.12
N ASP A 333 4.41 14.44 -6.55
CA ASP A 333 4.64 13.01 -6.87
C ASP A 333 3.62 12.08 -6.19
N ASN A 334 2.52 12.63 -5.67
CA ASN A 334 1.48 11.96 -4.89
C ASN A 334 2.00 11.22 -3.64
N VAL A 335 3.10 11.71 -3.06
CA VAL A 335 3.61 11.24 -1.77
C VAL A 335 3.01 12.12 -0.67
N PRO A 336 2.18 11.55 0.24
CA PRO A 336 1.59 12.33 1.32
C PRO A 336 2.65 12.93 2.25
N VAL A 337 2.54 14.22 2.56
CA VAL A 337 3.47 14.92 3.45
C VAL A 337 2.72 15.56 4.61
N ALA A 338 3.15 15.23 5.83
CA ALA A 338 2.70 15.87 7.06
C ALA A 338 3.76 16.87 7.55
N ARG A 339 3.37 18.11 7.84
CA ARG A 339 4.26 19.17 8.34
C ARG A 339 3.70 19.81 9.59
N ALA A 340 4.44 19.74 10.70
CA ALA A 340 4.05 20.36 11.97
C ALA A 340 5.11 21.33 12.50
N SER A 341 4.65 22.34 13.24
CA SER A 341 5.53 23.19 14.05
C SER A 341 5.90 22.46 15.34
N LEU A 342 7.18 22.13 15.53
CA LEU A 342 7.64 21.48 16.75
C LEU A 342 7.37 22.30 18.01
N LYS A 343 7.35 23.64 17.91
CA LYS A 343 6.95 24.51 19.03
C LYS A 343 5.51 24.22 19.46
N SER A 344 4.60 24.12 18.49
CA SER A 344 3.19 23.83 18.75
C SER A 344 3.01 22.40 19.28
N VAL A 345 3.77 21.43 18.75
CA VAL A 345 3.76 20.04 19.25
C VAL A 345 4.20 19.99 20.71
N ALA A 346 5.32 20.64 21.04
CA ALA A 346 5.83 20.70 22.41
C ALA A 346 4.86 21.40 23.38
N THR A 347 4.17 22.44 22.93
CA THR A 347 3.11 23.09 23.73
C THR A 347 1.97 22.11 24.04
N ARG A 348 1.46 21.36 23.06
CA ARG A 348 0.40 20.36 23.31
C ARG A 348 0.86 19.24 24.24
N MET A 349 2.09 18.75 24.07
CA MET A 349 2.65 17.73 24.97
C MET A 349 2.74 18.23 26.42
N ARG A 350 3.19 19.47 26.65
CA ARG A 350 3.30 20.05 28.01
C ARG A 350 1.95 20.39 28.62
N ASP A 351 1.08 21.03 27.85
CA ASP A 351 -0.12 21.67 28.38
C ASP A 351 -1.32 20.70 28.42
N ARG A 352 -1.34 19.68 27.53
CA ARG A 352 -2.44 18.71 27.40
C ARG A 352 -2.03 17.28 27.71
N GLY A 353 -0.75 17.01 27.95
CA GLY A 353 -0.24 15.66 28.22
C GLY A 353 -0.31 14.71 27.01
N GLU A 354 -0.53 15.23 25.81
CA GLU A 354 -0.60 14.42 24.57
C GLU A 354 0.75 13.76 24.28
N THR A 355 0.73 12.56 23.70
CA THR A 355 1.93 11.93 23.15
C THR A 355 2.44 12.72 21.94
N PHE A 356 3.71 12.52 21.56
CA PHE A 356 4.27 13.18 20.37
C PHE A 356 3.46 12.86 19.10
N ALA A 357 3.04 11.60 18.93
CA ALA A 357 2.30 11.16 17.75
C ALA A 357 0.94 11.86 17.64
N GLU A 358 0.16 11.88 18.74
CA GLU A 358 -1.12 12.58 18.80
C GLU A 358 -0.96 14.07 18.50
N ALA A 359 -0.05 14.75 19.22
CA ALA A 359 0.18 16.18 19.04
C ALA A 359 0.68 16.50 17.63
N PHE A 360 1.57 15.69 17.06
CA PHE A 360 2.09 15.85 15.71
C PHE A 360 0.97 15.75 14.67
N PHE A 361 0.20 14.67 14.66
CA PHE A 361 -0.85 14.47 13.66
C PHE A 361 -1.98 15.47 13.80
N GLN A 362 -2.35 15.85 15.01
CA GLN A 362 -3.34 16.89 15.25
C GLN A 362 -2.91 18.26 14.69
N ILE A 363 -1.62 18.60 14.76
CA ILE A 363 -1.10 19.85 14.19
C ILE A 363 -0.89 19.74 12.68
N ALA A 364 -0.36 18.60 12.21
CA ALA A 364 -0.02 18.42 10.81
C ALA A 364 -1.25 18.25 9.91
N LEU A 365 -2.32 17.65 10.42
CA LEU A 365 -3.53 17.31 9.66
C LEU A 365 -4.76 18.09 10.11
N GLY A 366 -4.67 18.95 11.13
CA GLY A 366 -5.83 19.58 11.77
C GLY A 366 -6.72 20.40 10.83
N ASP A 367 -6.12 21.04 9.83
CA ASP A 367 -6.83 21.81 8.79
C ASP A 367 -6.89 21.07 7.44
N SER A 368 -6.50 19.79 7.42
CA SER A 368 -6.50 18.97 6.20
C SER A 368 -7.88 18.34 5.95
N PRO A 369 -8.23 18.03 4.70
CA PRO A 369 -9.50 17.37 4.37
C PRO A 369 -9.54 15.88 4.80
N VAL A 370 -8.42 15.34 5.25
CA VAL A 370 -8.31 13.94 5.64
C VAL A 370 -8.62 13.79 7.13
N PRO A 371 -9.46 12.83 7.54
CA PRO A 371 -9.71 12.54 8.95
C PRO A 371 -8.39 12.31 9.71
N SER A 372 -8.34 12.72 10.97
CA SER A 372 -7.16 12.57 11.85
C SER A 372 -6.59 11.14 11.85
N ALA A 373 -5.27 11.04 12.08
CA ALA A 373 -4.39 9.90 11.77
C ALA A 373 -4.80 8.49 12.26
N GLU A 374 -5.75 8.37 13.18
CA GLU A 374 -6.35 7.08 13.57
C GLU A 374 -6.97 6.30 12.40
N ARG A 375 -7.23 6.94 11.25
CA ARG A 375 -7.78 6.29 10.05
C ARG A 375 -6.80 6.10 8.89
N LEU A 376 -5.60 6.68 8.96
CA LEU A 376 -4.60 6.63 7.88
C LEU A 376 -3.46 5.65 8.16
N LEU A 377 -3.19 5.36 9.42
CA LEU A 377 -2.24 4.34 9.80
C LEU A 377 -3.03 3.03 9.97
N PRO A 378 -2.59 1.91 9.37
CA PRO A 378 -3.04 0.63 9.88
C PRO A 378 -2.73 0.62 11.38
N GLY A 379 -3.73 0.26 12.20
CA GLY A 379 -3.51 0.04 13.62
C GLY A 379 -2.39 -0.98 13.84
N PRO A 380 -1.82 -1.04 15.06
CA PRO A 380 -0.76 -1.99 15.39
C PRO A 380 -1.11 -3.44 15.00
#